data_AF-A0A7W0DWX9-F1
#
_entry.id   AF-A0A7W0DWX9-F1
#
_cell.length_a   1.000
_cell.length_b   1.000
_cell.length_c   1.000
_cell.angle_alpha   90.00
_cell.angle_beta   90.00
_cell.angle_gamma   90.00
#
_symmetry.space_group_name_H-M   'P 1'
#
loop_
_entity.id
_entity.type
_entity.pdbx_description
1 polymer ?
#
loop_
_entity_poly.entity_id
_entity_poly.type
_entity_poly.pdbx_seq_one_letter_code
_entity_poly.pdbx_strand_id
1 'polypeptide(L)'
;MAGGLREVAAPFVVPGPLGVAVRDRLKQLTGDDEQVLRLVGDHLGALASRDLKARCAAGLDHDGAAWAERKRVLTGQSSSRWAGSITKATHDQWALARRGQLAHVQGLQAAVRTVAHRLSLPVGEKGSKHA
;
A
#
# COMPACT_ATOMS: atom_id res chain seq x y z
N MET A 1 -24.83 -43.43 23.12
CA MET A 1 -23.50 -43.50 22.48
C MET A 1 -23.14 -42.10 22.01
N ALA A 2 -22.56 -41.27 22.88
CA ALA A 2 -22.19 -39.90 22.54
C ALA A 2 -20.97 -39.94 21.60
N GLY A 3 -21.08 -39.26 20.44
CA GLY A 3 -20.06 -39.24 19.40
C GLY A 3 -18.75 -38.63 19.91
N GLY A 4 -17.65 -39.36 19.73
CA GLY A 4 -16.32 -38.93 20.14
C GLY A 4 -15.88 -37.68 19.40
N LEU A 5 -15.94 -36.54 20.07
CA LEU A 5 -15.33 -35.30 19.61
C LEU A 5 -13.80 -35.45 19.70
N ARG A 6 -13.08 -34.95 18.69
CA ARG A 6 -11.60 -34.89 18.71
C ARG A 6 -11.15 -34.05 19.90
N GLU A 7 -10.17 -34.57 20.64
CA GLU A 7 -9.47 -33.82 21.67
C GLU A 7 -8.81 -32.59 21.05
N VAL A 8 -9.11 -31.40 21.59
CA VAL A 8 -8.50 -30.15 21.15
C VAL A 8 -7.15 -30.03 21.83
N ALA A 9 -6.08 -29.94 21.03
CA ALA A 9 -4.73 -29.77 21.55
C ALA A 9 -4.59 -28.48 22.38
N ALA A 10 -3.68 -28.50 23.35
CA ALA A 10 -3.41 -27.34 24.21
C ALA A 10 -3.02 -26.10 23.37
N PRO A 11 -3.52 -24.90 23.72
CA PRO A 11 -3.10 -23.66 23.08
C PRO A 11 -1.57 -23.48 23.19
N PHE A 12 -0.93 -23.08 22.10
CA PHE A 12 0.49 -22.74 22.10
C PHE A 12 0.73 -21.44 21.33
N VAL A 13 1.82 -20.76 21.65
CA VAL A 13 2.22 -19.52 20.98
C VAL A 13 3.02 -19.88 19.73
N VAL A 14 2.51 -19.49 18.56
CA VAL A 14 3.25 -19.62 17.30
C VAL A 14 4.37 -18.57 17.30
N PRO A 15 5.62 -18.93 16.95
CA PRO A 15 6.68 -17.96 16.74
C PRO A 15 6.23 -16.87 15.77
N GLY A 16 6.60 -15.62 16.05
CA GLY A 16 6.28 -14.49 15.16
C GLY A 16 6.77 -14.77 13.72
N PRO A 17 6.05 -14.28 12.69
CA PRO A 17 6.42 -14.54 11.30
C PRO A 17 7.84 -14.02 11.04
N LEU A 18 8.75 -14.93 10.73
CA LEU A 18 10.05 -14.58 10.17
C LEU A 18 9.80 -14.27 8.69
N GLY A 19 9.89 -12.99 8.32
CA GLY A 19 9.66 -12.57 6.95
C GLY A 19 10.66 -13.24 6.00
N VAL A 20 10.20 -14.21 5.19
CA VAL A 20 11.01 -14.79 4.12
C VAL A 20 10.71 -14.04 2.83
N ALA A 21 11.71 -13.38 2.26
CA ALA A 21 11.62 -12.80 0.93
C ALA A 21 12.10 -13.83 -0.10
N VAL A 22 11.16 -14.53 -0.74
CA VAL A 22 11.47 -15.41 -1.87
C VAL A 22 11.55 -14.57 -3.14
N ARG A 23 12.72 -14.54 -3.77
CA ARG A 23 12.92 -13.99 -5.11
C ARG A 23 13.17 -15.13 -6.06
N ASP A 24 12.37 -15.23 -7.10
CA ASP A 24 12.60 -16.15 -8.20
C ASP A 24 12.75 -15.37 -9.51
N ARG A 25 13.35 -15.99 -10.51
CA ARG A 25 13.46 -15.45 -11.87
C ARG A 25 12.75 -16.39 -12.81
N LEU A 26 11.97 -15.84 -13.74
CA LEU A 26 11.48 -16.60 -14.87
C LEU A 26 12.69 -16.96 -15.75
N LYS A 27 13.00 -18.25 -15.87
CA LYS A 27 14.10 -18.77 -16.70
C LYS A 27 13.52 -19.41 -17.95
N GLN A 28 14.34 -19.49 -19.01
CA GLN A 28 13.99 -20.16 -20.27
C GLN A 28 12.72 -19.59 -20.94
N LEU A 29 12.50 -18.28 -20.84
CA LEU A 29 11.42 -17.61 -21.56
C LEU A 29 11.73 -17.62 -23.06
N THR A 30 10.74 -18.01 -23.86
CA THR A 30 10.76 -17.81 -25.30
C THR A 30 10.41 -16.36 -25.64
N GLY A 31 10.63 -15.94 -26.89
CA GLY A 31 10.22 -14.61 -27.35
C GLY A 31 8.71 -14.38 -27.20
N ASP A 32 7.90 -15.42 -27.43
CA ASP A 32 6.44 -15.38 -27.29
C ASP A 32 6.03 -15.22 -25.82
N ASP A 33 6.68 -15.93 -24.89
CA ASP A 33 6.41 -15.78 -23.45
C ASP A 33 6.64 -14.34 -22.99
N GLU A 34 7.75 -13.73 -23.42
CA GLU A 34 8.03 -12.35 -23.07
C GLU A 34 6.99 -11.37 -23.65
N GLN A 35 6.52 -11.64 -24.88
CA GLN A 35 5.48 -10.83 -25.50
C GLN A 35 4.17 -10.92 -24.70
N VAL A 36 3.77 -12.12 -24.30
CA VAL A 36 2.58 -12.33 -23.47
C VAL A 36 2.73 -11.61 -22.12
N LEU A 37 3.88 -11.73 -21.46
CA LEU A 37 4.14 -11.05 -20.18
C LEU A 37 4.04 -9.53 -20.31
N ARG A 38 4.56 -8.95 -21.39
CA ARG A 38 4.44 -7.52 -21.68
C ARG A 38 2.98 -7.11 -21.87
N LEU A 39 2.23 -7.84 -22.70
CA LEU A 39 0.81 -7.56 -22.96
C LEU A 39 -0.04 -7.67 -21.69
N VAL A 40 0.20 -8.69 -20.87
CA VAL A 40 -0.48 -8.86 -19.58
C VAL A 40 -0.10 -7.73 -18.62
N GLY A 41 1.18 -7.37 -18.56
CA GLY A 41 1.67 -6.25 -17.76
C GLY A 41 1.02 -4.92 -18.14
N ASP A 42 0.95 -4.61 -19.43
CA ASP A 42 0.33 -3.40 -19.96
C ASP A 42 -1.17 -3.36 -19.63
N HIS A 43 -1.88 -4.47 -19.85
CA HIS A 43 -3.30 -4.57 -19.55
C HIS A 43 -3.61 -4.40 -18.06
N LEU A 44 -2.89 -5.13 -17.20
CA LEU A 44 -3.08 -5.04 -15.75
C LEU A 44 -2.62 -3.69 -15.19
N GLY A 45 -1.57 -3.11 -15.75
CA GLY A 45 -1.10 -1.77 -15.44
C GLY A 45 -2.16 -0.71 -15.76
N ALA A 46 -2.76 -0.78 -16.95
CA ALA A 46 -3.84 0.13 -17.34
C ALA A 46 -5.06 0.00 -16.42
N LEU A 47 -5.44 -1.22 -16.04
CA LEU A 47 -6.51 -1.47 -15.07
C LEU A 47 -6.19 -0.87 -13.68
N ALA A 48 -4.96 -1.08 -13.19
CA ALA A 48 -4.51 -0.54 -11.92
C ALA A 48 -4.48 0.99 -11.92
N SER A 49 -4.01 1.62 -13.00
CA SER A 49 -4.02 3.08 -13.13
C SER A 49 -5.45 3.65 -13.14
N ARG A 50 -6.39 3.01 -13.84
CA ARG A 50 -7.80 3.42 -13.86
C ARG A 50 -8.44 3.29 -12.47
N ASP A 51 -8.19 2.19 -11.78
CA ASP A 51 -8.71 1.99 -10.43
C ASP A 51 -8.08 2.94 -9.41
N LEU A 52 -6.77 3.21 -9.51
CA LEU A 52 -6.10 4.21 -8.68
C LEU A 52 -6.70 5.61 -8.89
N LYS A 53 -7.00 5.99 -10.14
CA LYS A 53 -7.70 7.25 -10.43
C LYS A 53 -9.05 7.31 -9.70
N ALA A 54 -9.85 6.25 -9.77
CA ALA A 54 -11.12 6.16 -9.05
C ALA A 54 -10.92 6.23 -7.53
N ARG A 55 -9.88 5.55 -6.99
CA ARG A 55 -9.54 5.63 -5.56
C ARG A 55 -9.20 7.05 -5.15
N CYS A 56 -8.39 7.75 -5.93
CA CYS A 56 -8.00 9.13 -5.62
C CYS A 56 -9.23 10.05 -5.59
N ALA A 57 -10.18 9.88 -6.52
CA ALA A 57 -11.41 10.66 -6.58
C ALA A 57 -12.31 10.45 -5.34
N ALA A 58 -12.28 9.27 -4.72
CA ALA A 58 -13.02 8.99 -3.49
C ALA A 58 -12.45 9.71 -2.25
N GLY A 59 -11.28 10.35 -2.33
CA GLY A 59 -10.73 11.13 -1.23
C GLY A 59 -10.59 10.33 0.07
N LEU A 60 -10.96 10.95 1.20
CA LEU A 60 -10.88 10.33 2.53
C LEU A 60 -12.00 9.33 2.82
N ASP A 61 -13.00 9.26 1.95
CA ASP A 61 -14.11 8.34 2.14
C ASP A 61 -13.63 6.89 1.95
N HIS A 62 -14.16 6.01 2.79
CA HIS A 62 -13.88 4.58 2.75
C HIS A 62 -15.19 3.83 3.00
N ASP A 63 -15.84 3.49 1.90
CA ASP A 63 -17.10 2.75 1.90
C ASP A 63 -16.88 1.35 1.28
N GLY A 64 -17.38 0.33 1.96
CA GLY A 64 -17.37 -1.05 1.46
C GLY A 64 -18.14 -1.21 0.14
N ALA A 65 -19.18 -0.40 -0.11
CA ALA A 65 -19.90 -0.42 -1.38
C ALA A 65 -19.04 0.17 -2.51
N ALA A 66 -18.35 1.29 -2.29
CA ALA A 66 -17.37 1.82 -3.25
C ALA A 66 -16.24 0.82 -3.54
N TRP A 67 -15.76 0.09 -2.54
CA TRP A 67 -14.81 -1.01 -2.75
C TRP A 67 -15.38 -2.11 -3.65
N ALA A 68 -16.61 -2.58 -3.34
CA ALA A 68 -17.27 -3.63 -4.08
C ALA A 68 -17.50 -3.24 -5.55
N GLU A 69 -17.89 -1.99 -5.80
CA GLU A 69 -18.14 -1.49 -7.15
C GLU A 69 -16.85 -1.43 -7.98
N ARG A 70 -15.78 -0.85 -7.42
CA ARG A 70 -14.47 -0.82 -8.12
C ARG A 70 -13.98 -2.22 -8.47
N LYS A 71 -14.08 -3.16 -7.53
CA LYS A 71 -13.71 -4.56 -7.77
C LYS A 71 -14.60 -5.20 -8.86
N ARG A 72 -15.89 -4.90 -8.89
CA ARG A 72 -16.84 -5.42 -9.90
C ARG A 72 -16.48 -4.94 -11.30
N VAL A 73 -16.18 -3.65 -11.47
CA VAL A 73 -15.72 -3.06 -12.74
C VAL A 73 -14.44 -3.74 -13.24
N LEU A 74 -13.48 -4.00 -12.36
CA LEU A 74 -12.25 -4.72 -12.71
C LEU A 74 -12.50 -6.18 -13.06
N THR A 75 -13.43 -6.85 -12.38
CA THR A 75 -13.78 -8.25 -12.64
C THR A 75 -14.40 -8.44 -14.04
N GLY A 76 -15.05 -7.42 -14.60
CA GLY A 76 -15.51 -7.46 -15.98
C GLY A 76 -14.40 -7.43 -17.03
N GLN A 77 -13.18 -7.06 -16.65
CA GLN A 77 -12.03 -6.86 -17.54
C GLN A 77 -10.82 -7.76 -17.20
N SER A 78 -10.95 -8.57 -16.15
CA SER A 78 -9.88 -9.40 -15.58
C SER A 78 -10.46 -10.56 -14.77
N SER A 79 -9.60 -11.44 -14.25
CA SER A 79 -10.06 -12.44 -13.28
C SER A 79 -10.46 -11.81 -11.94
N SER A 80 -11.37 -12.45 -11.21
CA SER A 80 -11.77 -12.01 -9.85
C SER A 80 -10.60 -11.91 -8.87
N ARG A 81 -9.57 -12.74 -9.05
CA ARG A 81 -8.31 -12.70 -8.27
C ARG A 81 -7.50 -11.44 -8.60
N TRP A 82 -7.29 -11.16 -9.89
CA TRP A 82 -6.58 -9.95 -10.31
C TRP A 82 -7.32 -8.69 -9.91
N ALA A 83 -8.64 -8.63 -10.10
CA ALA A 83 -9.47 -7.53 -9.64
C ALA A 83 -9.30 -7.29 -8.13
N GLY A 84 -9.34 -8.35 -7.32
CA GLY A 84 -9.11 -8.26 -5.87
C GLY A 84 -7.73 -7.73 -5.51
N SER A 85 -6.67 -8.27 -6.13
CA SER A 85 -5.29 -7.83 -5.92
C SER A 85 -5.07 -6.37 -6.32
N ILE A 86 -5.59 -5.95 -7.48
CA ILE A 86 -5.48 -4.57 -7.96
C ILE A 86 -6.21 -3.62 -7.01
N THR A 87 -7.47 -3.91 -6.67
CA THR A 87 -8.29 -3.04 -5.79
C THR A 87 -7.61 -2.81 -4.44
N LYS A 88 -6.98 -3.86 -3.89
CA LYS A 88 -6.19 -3.78 -2.66
C LYS A 88 -4.90 -2.98 -2.85
N ALA A 89 -4.12 -3.30 -3.87
CA ALA A 89 -2.83 -2.64 -4.11
C ALA A 89 -2.99 -1.12 -4.31
N THR A 90 -3.97 -0.69 -5.10
CA THR A 90 -4.23 0.74 -5.34
C THR A 90 -4.75 1.44 -4.09
N HIS A 91 -5.55 0.77 -3.26
CA HIS A 91 -6.01 1.30 -1.98
C HIS A 91 -4.84 1.49 -1.01
N ASP A 92 -3.99 0.47 -0.88
CA ASP A 92 -2.81 0.51 -0.01
C ASP A 92 -1.81 1.57 -0.49
N GLN A 93 -1.62 1.70 -1.82
CA GLN A 93 -0.79 2.74 -2.44
C GLN A 93 -1.31 4.15 -2.13
N TRP A 94 -2.62 4.38 -2.27
CA TRP A 94 -3.24 5.67 -1.91
C TRP A 94 -3.03 5.98 -0.42
N ALA A 95 -3.24 5.00 0.45
CA ALA A 95 -3.10 5.18 1.89
C ALA A 95 -1.64 5.49 2.28
N LEU A 96 -0.68 4.79 1.66
CA LEU A 96 0.74 5.06 1.85
C LEU A 96 1.12 6.46 1.37
N ALA A 97 0.68 6.87 0.18
CA ALA A 97 0.94 8.20 -0.36
C ALA A 97 0.37 9.30 0.55
N ARG A 98 -0.82 9.11 1.11
CA ARG A 98 -1.43 10.07 2.05
C ARG A 98 -0.64 10.20 3.34
N ARG A 99 -0.17 9.09 3.92
CA ARG A 99 0.70 9.11 5.11
C ARG A 99 2.04 9.80 4.81
N GLY A 100 2.64 9.49 3.67
CA GLY A 100 3.88 10.13 3.23
C GLY A 100 3.72 11.65 3.03
N GLN A 101 2.61 12.09 2.43
CA GLN A 101 2.28 13.50 2.28
C GLN A 101 2.15 14.19 3.64
N LEU A 102 1.44 13.59 4.60
CA LEU A 102 1.28 14.17 5.93
C LEU A 102 2.63 14.30 6.65
N ALA A 103 3.45 13.24 6.62
CA ALA A 103 4.78 13.25 7.22
C ALA A 103 5.68 14.33 6.58
N HIS A 104 5.60 14.51 5.26
CA HIS A 104 6.33 15.55 4.56
C HIS A 104 5.90 16.96 5.00
N VAL A 105 4.60 17.23 5.09
CA VAL A 105 4.06 18.51 5.58
C VAL A 105 4.52 18.78 7.01
N GLN A 106 4.43 17.78 7.90
CA GLN A 106 4.91 17.91 9.28
C GLN A 106 6.41 18.22 9.35
N GLY A 107 7.21 17.57 8.49
CA GLY A 107 8.64 17.85 8.36
C GLY A 107 8.92 19.29 7.92
N LEU A 108 8.20 19.79 6.92
CA LEU A 108 8.31 21.19 6.48
C LEU A 108 7.92 22.17 7.60
N GLN A 109 6.83 21.91 8.30
CA GLN A 109 6.39 22.74 9.42
C GLN A 109 7.41 22.77 10.56
N ALA A 110 8.04 21.64 10.88
CA ALA A 110 9.10 21.57 11.87
C ALA A 110 10.32 22.40 11.43
N ALA A 111 10.74 22.26 10.16
CA ALA A 111 11.84 23.04 9.61
C ALA A 111 11.56 24.56 9.66
N VAL A 112 10.35 24.99 9.29
CA VAL A 112 9.93 26.40 9.39
C VAL A 112 10.01 26.89 10.84
N ARG A 113 9.50 26.12 11.81
CA ARG A 113 9.60 26.49 13.23
C ARG A 113 11.06 26.63 13.68
N THR A 114 11.93 25.70 13.29
CA THR A 114 13.36 25.76 13.60
C THR A 114 14.01 27.01 13.01
N VAL A 115 13.71 27.37 11.76
CA VAL A 115 14.25 28.59 11.13
C VAL A 115 13.72 29.83 11.83
N ALA A 116 12.42 29.93 12.06
CA ALA A 116 11.80 31.07 12.75
C ALA A 116 12.40 31.27 14.16
N HIS A 117 12.62 30.17 14.89
CA HIS A 117 13.25 30.20 16.21
C HIS A 117 14.71 30.66 16.16
N ARG A 118 15.48 30.27 15.13
CA ARG A 118 16.86 30.75 14.97
C ARG A 118 16.92 32.23 14.61
N LEU A 119 15.99 32.70 13.78
CA LEU A 119 15.92 34.10 13.36
C LEU A 119 15.39 35.05 14.44
N SER A 120 14.73 34.53 15.49
CA SER A 120 14.28 35.37 16.61
C SER A 120 15.42 35.76 17.57
N LEU A 121 16.59 35.12 17.45
CA LEU A 121 17.76 35.45 18.27
C LEU A 121 18.50 36.66 17.70
N PRO A 122 18.89 37.64 18.53
CA PRO A 122 19.74 38.75 18.10
C PRO A 122 21.07 38.24 17.50
N VAL A 123 21.58 38.98 16.51
CA VAL A 123 22.86 38.65 15.87
C VAL A 123 23.98 38.71 16.89
N GLY A 124 24.73 37.62 17.04
CA GLY A 124 25.86 37.50 17.98
C GLY A 124 25.53 36.77 19.28
N GLU A 125 24.26 36.49 19.57
CA GLU A 125 23.85 35.74 20.75
C GLU A 125 23.99 34.22 20.55
N LYS A 126 24.28 33.50 21.64
CA LYS A 126 24.36 32.02 21.61
C LYS A 126 22.99 31.42 21.31
N GLY A 127 22.96 30.46 20.39
CA GLY A 127 21.77 29.65 20.09
C GLY A 127 21.16 29.00 21.33
N SER A 128 19.84 29.00 21.46
CA SER A 128 19.17 28.28 22.55
C SER A 128 19.28 26.76 22.35
N LYS A 129 19.51 26.03 23.45
CA LYS A 129 19.72 24.56 23.43
C LYS A 129 18.43 23.75 23.26
N HIS A 130 17.27 24.41 23.15
CA HIS A 130 15.97 23.77 23.10
C HIS A 130 15.22 24.28 21.87
N ALA A 131 15.06 23.40 20.88
CA ALA A 131 14.26 23.56 19.68
C ALA A 131 13.28 22.40 19.58
#